data_AF-A0A1R4LDG0-F1
#
_entry.id   AF-A0A1R4LDG0-F1
#
_cell.length_a   1.000
_cell.length_b   1.000
_cell.length_c   1.000
_cell.angle_alpha   90.00
_cell.angle_beta   90.00
_cell.angle_gamma   90.00
#
_symmetry.space_group_name_H-M   'P 1'
#
loop_
_entity.id
_entity.type
_entity.pdbx_description
1 polymer ?
#
loop_
_entity_poly.entity_id
_entity_poly.type
_entity_poly.pdbx_seq_one_letter_code
_entity_poly.pdbx_strand_id
1 'polypeptide(L)'
;MHQSIGKLSTFLLSLSLALGSSSAFAYTQQVTLKQGVITGVTDSGTNRWLGIPYAQAPVGDLRWQLPQPPKASDEPFQADQQGNLCPQVSSGEVIGNEDCLNLNIYRPNTQKKLPVVLYIHGGNNQGGRADEFDPSQLAVDINAVIVTLNYRLGALGFNPMNVLKSDDAVQASGNFTLLDQARALDWIRNNISQFGGQADNITVSGFSAGGRDVMAMLISPLFAGKFEHAIVFSGGMTTAPVEASQKVFRRAFAQLVVEDGMQPDQQSAEAWLAQPTPAVKKYLLTLPADRIARLMQNAGIRMSVFPHLYRDGTVLPQDGFATHRYNEVPTMMLTGHDEFSFFALGDPYFRQKEDWATEPQLVNEYRFVYRYGSMLYRSFNVAQSAQKMAAHFRAPIYAGEFDYGSDPTVVGSQMKHLGAFHGVFLPLLDDHFRKPYLGKAFDSPGAKALGTLFKRHLAAFVRTGHTSFSDVTRWNPWNLKREDKGQTVYMMNANHNAAITYRSESTFTVKDVIAMIEDDHTITQARKVYLLQHVLNGRWFSRELDDHFGSPTLWAQ
;
A
#
# COMPACT_ATOMS: atom_id res chain seq x y z
N MET A 1 -26.28 -44.53 75.36
CA MET A 1 -26.70 -45.92 75.04
C MET A 1 -27.14 -45.97 73.59
N HIS A 2 -26.59 -46.93 72.81
CA HIS A 2 -27.00 -47.42 71.46
C HIS A 2 -26.74 -46.47 70.26
N GLN A 3 -25.72 -46.77 69.43
CA GLN A 3 -25.71 -47.61 68.20
C GLN A 3 -26.51 -46.98 67.04
N SER A 4 -25.85 -46.43 66.01
CA SER A 4 -25.35 -47.07 64.77
C SER A 4 -26.43 -47.21 63.68
N ILE A 5 -26.18 -46.68 62.48
CA ILE A 5 -26.16 -47.39 61.19
C ILE A 5 -25.81 -46.37 60.08
N GLY A 6 -24.72 -46.66 59.36
CA GLY A 6 -24.17 -45.86 58.27
C GLY A 6 -24.93 -46.01 56.96
N LYS A 7 -24.82 -44.99 56.10
CA LYS A 7 -25.24 -45.03 54.69
C LYS A 7 -24.01 -45.07 53.79
N LEU A 8 -24.00 -46.09 52.93
CA LEU A 8 -23.05 -46.36 51.86
C LEU A 8 -22.84 -45.14 50.95
N SER A 9 -21.58 -44.81 50.68
CA SER A 9 -21.17 -44.04 49.51
C SER A 9 -20.66 -44.99 48.44
N THR A 10 -21.38 -45.07 47.32
CA THR A 10 -21.01 -45.87 46.14
C THR A 10 -20.01 -45.09 45.30
N PHE A 11 -18.82 -45.65 45.11
CA PHE A 11 -17.77 -45.15 44.21
C PHE A 11 -18.16 -45.48 42.76
N LEU A 12 -18.23 -44.47 41.88
CA LEU A 12 -18.29 -44.65 40.43
C LEU A 12 -17.00 -44.12 39.83
N LEU A 13 -16.25 -45.04 39.21
CA LEU A 13 -15.00 -44.81 38.49
C LEU A 13 -15.31 -44.02 37.20
N SER A 14 -14.88 -42.75 37.11
CA SER A 14 -14.86 -42.01 35.84
C SER A 14 -13.53 -42.23 35.14
N LEU A 15 -13.58 -42.94 34.01
CA LEU A 15 -12.45 -43.18 33.12
C LEU A 15 -12.20 -41.90 32.28
N SER A 16 -11.18 -41.12 32.64
CA SER A 16 -10.76 -39.94 31.88
C SER A 16 -10.03 -40.39 30.61
N LEU A 17 -10.68 -40.30 29.45
CA LEU A 17 -10.01 -40.35 28.15
C LEU A 17 -9.22 -39.05 27.98
N ALA A 18 -7.89 -39.13 28.07
CA ALA A 18 -7.01 -38.07 27.63
C ALA A 18 -7.06 -38.00 26.09
N LEU A 19 -7.86 -37.08 25.55
CA LEU A 19 -7.76 -36.66 24.16
C LEU A 19 -6.43 -35.92 23.99
N GLY A 20 -5.42 -36.63 23.50
CA GLY A 20 -4.18 -36.01 23.05
C GLY A 20 -4.50 -35.07 21.90
N SER A 21 -4.34 -33.77 22.13
CA SER A 21 -4.34 -32.75 21.09
C SER A 21 -3.20 -33.09 20.13
N SER A 22 -3.53 -33.52 18.93
CA SER A 22 -2.56 -33.62 17.83
C SER A 22 -2.08 -32.21 17.50
N SER A 23 -0.96 -31.81 18.08
CA SER A 23 -0.17 -30.68 17.61
C SER A 23 0.13 -30.90 16.14
N ALA A 24 -0.32 -30.00 15.27
CA ALA A 24 0.14 -29.99 13.89
C ALA A 24 1.67 -29.85 13.93
N PHE A 25 2.40 -30.88 13.53
CA PHE A 25 3.86 -30.83 13.45
C PHE A 25 4.25 -29.80 12.39
N ALA A 26 4.70 -28.63 12.82
CA ALA A 26 5.34 -27.67 11.92
C ALA A 26 6.66 -28.28 11.45
N TYR A 27 6.77 -28.56 10.16
CA TYR A 27 8.01 -29.07 9.58
C TYR A 27 8.96 -27.92 9.27
N THR A 28 10.19 -28.03 9.76
CA THR A 28 11.27 -27.11 9.47
C THR A 28 11.64 -27.16 7.99
N GLN A 29 11.85 -26.01 7.35
CA GLN A 29 12.31 -25.88 5.97
C GLN A 29 13.58 -25.05 5.91
N GLN A 30 14.70 -25.70 5.60
CA GLN A 30 15.99 -25.02 5.48
C GLN A 30 16.30 -24.65 4.04
N VAL A 31 16.80 -23.44 3.85
CA VAL A 31 17.27 -22.90 2.57
C VAL A 31 18.66 -22.34 2.77
N THR A 32 19.64 -22.80 1.99
CA THR A 32 21.01 -22.31 2.06
C THR A 32 21.22 -21.19 1.06
N LEU A 33 21.58 -20.00 1.54
CA LEU A 33 21.95 -18.84 0.74
C LEU A 33 23.45 -18.55 0.87
N LYS A 34 23.97 -17.62 0.06
CA LYS A 34 25.35 -17.12 0.22
C LYS A 34 25.56 -16.41 1.57
N GLN A 35 24.49 -15.90 2.14
CA GLN A 35 24.48 -15.13 3.38
C GLN A 35 24.34 -16.01 4.63
N GLY A 36 24.05 -17.30 4.47
CA GLY A 36 23.82 -18.22 5.59
C GLY A 36 22.62 -19.14 5.35
N VAL A 37 22.30 -19.96 6.35
CA VAL A 37 21.15 -20.87 6.33
C VAL A 37 19.91 -20.16 6.88
N ILE A 38 18.80 -20.21 6.16
CA ILE A 38 17.50 -19.68 6.57
C ILE A 38 16.57 -20.84 6.92
N THR A 39 15.99 -20.81 8.11
CA THR A 39 15.13 -21.87 8.64
C THR A 39 13.71 -21.37 8.77
N GLY A 40 12.79 -21.85 7.93
CA GLY A 40 11.37 -21.48 7.95
C GLY A 40 10.48 -22.60 8.46
N VAL A 41 9.17 -22.37 8.37
CA VAL A 41 8.12 -23.27 8.85
C VAL A 41 7.16 -23.66 7.75
N THR A 42 6.65 -24.89 7.83
CA THR A 42 5.52 -25.36 7.01
C THR A 42 4.27 -25.35 7.87
N ASP A 43 3.23 -24.67 7.42
CA ASP A 43 1.90 -24.74 8.05
C ASP A 43 0.79 -24.67 6.98
N SER A 44 -0.26 -25.45 7.19
CA SER A 44 -1.48 -25.45 6.37
C SER A 44 -1.20 -25.53 4.85
N GLY A 45 -0.20 -26.34 4.47
CA GLY A 45 0.19 -26.53 3.06
C GLY A 45 1.05 -25.42 2.45
N THR A 46 1.50 -24.45 3.26
CA THR A 46 2.34 -23.32 2.84
C THR A 46 3.68 -23.35 3.57
N ASN A 47 4.77 -23.21 2.82
CA ASN A 47 6.10 -22.98 3.39
C ASN A 47 6.30 -21.47 3.53
N ARG A 48 6.77 -21.05 4.69
CA ARG A 48 6.95 -19.63 5.03
C ARG A 48 8.30 -19.39 5.70
N TRP A 49 8.94 -18.29 5.28
CA TRP A 49 10.15 -17.75 5.88
C TRP A 49 9.91 -16.26 6.15
N LEU A 50 9.89 -15.88 7.42
CA LEU A 50 9.47 -14.57 7.88
C LEU A 50 10.67 -13.76 8.41
N GLY A 51 10.63 -12.44 8.24
CA GLY A 51 11.60 -11.52 8.82
C GLY A 51 13.02 -11.59 8.25
N ILE A 52 13.23 -12.16 7.06
CA ILE A 52 14.56 -12.32 6.47
C ILE A 52 15.16 -10.95 6.14
N PRO A 53 16.35 -10.59 6.66
CA PRO A 53 17.00 -9.32 6.32
C PRO A 53 17.48 -9.33 4.86
N TYR A 54 17.01 -8.36 4.06
CA TYR A 54 17.50 -8.17 2.67
C TYR A 54 18.58 -7.10 2.56
N ALA A 55 18.81 -6.35 3.64
CA ALA A 55 19.85 -5.34 3.79
C ALA A 55 20.30 -5.22 5.25
N GLN A 56 21.42 -4.55 5.49
CA GLN A 56 21.84 -4.16 6.84
C GLN A 56 20.89 -3.10 7.42
N ALA A 57 20.77 -3.09 8.75
CA ALA A 57 20.04 -2.07 9.49
C ALA A 57 20.49 -0.65 9.08
N PRO A 58 19.60 0.22 8.58
CA PRO A 58 19.90 1.60 8.20
C PRO A 58 20.01 2.53 9.42
N VAL A 59 20.84 2.17 10.40
CA VAL A 59 21.07 2.90 11.65
C VAL A 59 22.42 3.64 11.64
N GLY A 60 22.55 4.66 12.50
CA GLY A 60 23.80 5.41 12.66
C GLY A 60 24.29 5.97 11.33
N ASP A 61 25.52 5.64 10.94
CA ASP A 61 26.10 6.10 9.68
C ASP A 61 25.41 5.53 8.42
N LEU A 62 24.62 4.46 8.55
CA LEU A 62 23.79 3.91 7.46
C LEU A 62 22.41 4.59 7.36
N ARG A 63 22.06 5.47 8.31
CA ARG A 63 20.82 6.25 8.22
C ARG A 63 20.91 7.18 7.00
N TRP A 64 19.84 7.17 6.20
CA TRP A 64 19.78 7.87 4.90
C TRP A 64 20.98 7.54 3.99
N GLN A 65 21.43 6.28 4.01
CA GLN A 65 22.35 5.73 3.01
C GLN A 65 21.67 4.70 2.11
N LEU A 66 22.33 4.36 1.01
CA LEU A 66 22.04 3.21 0.17
C LEU A 66 22.03 1.96 1.05
N PRO A 67 20.97 1.14 0.98
CA PRO A 67 20.86 -0.06 1.78
C PRO A 67 21.99 -1.04 1.41
N GLN A 68 22.80 -1.41 2.39
CA GLN A 68 23.95 -2.28 2.18
C GLN A 68 23.55 -3.76 2.19
N PRO A 69 24.23 -4.64 1.44
CA PRO A 69 23.98 -6.08 1.50
C PRO A 69 24.03 -6.63 2.93
N PRO A 70 23.14 -7.57 3.30
CA PRO A 70 23.19 -8.20 4.61
C PRO A 70 24.51 -8.95 4.75
N LYS A 71 25.07 -8.95 5.97
CA LYS A 71 26.31 -9.66 6.27
C LYS A 71 26.06 -11.16 6.22
N ALA A 72 27.05 -11.91 5.75
CA ALA A 72 27.00 -13.36 5.87
C ALA A 72 27.14 -13.78 7.34
N SER A 73 26.48 -14.87 7.71
CA SER A 73 26.47 -15.47 9.04
C SER A 73 26.57 -16.99 8.93
N ASP A 74 27.40 -17.60 9.77
CA ASP A 74 27.46 -19.06 9.94
C ASP A 74 26.30 -19.57 10.81
N GLU A 75 25.72 -18.70 11.65
CA GLU A 75 24.55 -19.03 12.46
C GLU A 75 23.28 -19.04 11.60
N PRO A 76 22.46 -20.12 11.65
CA PRO A 76 21.19 -20.16 10.94
C PRO A 76 20.20 -19.10 11.42
N PHE A 77 19.59 -18.38 10.49
CA PHE A 77 18.52 -17.43 10.79
C PHE A 77 17.18 -18.16 10.94
N GLN A 78 16.54 -18.03 12.10
CA GLN A 78 15.18 -18.54 12.34
C GLN A 78 14.17 -17.56 11.75
N ALA A 79 13.52 -17.96 10.67
CA ALA A 79 12.58 -17.19 9.87
C ALA A 79 11.14 -17.63 10.14
N ASP A 80 10.74 -17.72 11.40
CA ASP A 80 9.42 -18.16 11.86
C ASP A 80 8.61 -17.03 12.51
N GLN A 81 9.19 -15.83 12.63
CA GLN A 81 8.55 -14.64 13.19
C GLN A 81 8.64 -13.45 12.23
N GLN A 82 7.66 -12.56 12.31
CA GLN A 82 7.69 -11.30 11.58
C GLN A 82 8.90 -10.47 11.98
N GLY A 83 9.55 -9.86 11.00
CA GLY A 83 10.65 -8.92 11.25
C GLY A 83 10.15 -7.60 11.84
N ASN A 84 11.09 -6.78 12.31
CA ASN A 84 10.77 -5.48 12.88
C ASN A 84 10.05 -4.58 11.87
N LEU A 85 9.07 -3.82 12.37
CA LEU A 85 8.44 -2.72 11.65
C LEU A 85 9.38 -1.53 11.57
N CYS A 86 9.33 -0.77 10.47
CA CYS A 86 10.00 0.52 10.39
C CYS A 86 9.34 1.57 11.29
N PRO A 87 10.07 2.59 11.77
CA PRO A 87 9.54 3.59 12.68
C PRO A 87 8.36 4.33 12.04
N GLN A 88 7.22 4.32 12.73
CA GLN A 88 5.96 4.89 12.24
C GLN A 88 5.01 5.18 13.40
N VAL A 89 4.00 6.01 13.16
CA VAL A 89 2.93 6.27 14.15
C VAL A 89 1.78 5.30 13.95
N SER A 90 1.36 4.63 15.02
CA SER A 90 0.18 3.78 15.07
C SER A 90 -0.61 4.07 16.35
N SER A 91 -1.90 4.38 16.21
CA SER A 91 -2.78 4.70 17.35
C SER A 91 -2.24 5.80 18.27
N GLY A 92 -1.54 6.80 17.73
CA GLY A 92 -0.95 7.92 18.47
C GLY A 92 0.47 7.67 19.00
N GLU A 93 0.91 6.41 19.04
CA GLU A 93 2.23 6.01 19.54
C GLU A 93 3.19 5.70 18.40
N VAL A 94 4.49 5.88 18.66
CA VAL A 94 5.52 5.42 17.71
C VAL A 94 5.80 3.94 17.98
N ILE A 95 5.78 3.15 16.92
CA ILE A 95 6.15 1.73 16.93
C ILE A 95 7.28 1.47 15.94
N GLY A 96 7.91 0.29 16.05
CA GLY A 96 8.99 -0.14 15.16
C GLY A 96 10.35 0.43 15.55
N ASN A 97 11.36 0.05 14.78
CA ASN A 97 12.73 0.54 14.92
C ASN A 97 13.42 0.56 13.55
N GLU A 98 14.58 1.21 13.45
CA GLU A 98 15.25 1.42 12.16
C GLU A 98 15.85 0.14 11.56
N ASP A 99 16.12 -0.90 12.34
CA ASP A 99 16.52 -2.22 11.83
C ASP A 99 15.29 -2.98 11.29
N CYS A 100 14.77 -2.50 10.17
CA CYS A 100 13.48 -2.93 9.61
C CYS A 100 13.54 -3.36 8.14
N LEU A 101 14.73 -3.48 7.54
CA LEU A 101 14.87 -3.89 6.13
C LEU A 101 14.81 -5.42 5.98
N ASN A 102 13.61 -5.95 6.17
CA ASN A 102 13.30 -7.37 6.14
C ASN A 102 12.15 -7.71 5.17
N LEU A 103 12.09 -8.97 4.76
CA LEU A 103 11.05 -9.51 3.90
C LEU A 103 10.56 -10.87 4.38
N ASN A 104 9.37 -11.24 3.93
CA ASN A 104 8.75 -12.53 4.15
C ASN A 104 8.58 -13.24 2.81
N ILE A 105 8.67 -14.57 2.80
CA ILE A 105 8.47 -15.42 1.63
C ILE A 105 7.43 -16.48 1.98
N TYR A 106 6.41 -16.60 1.13
CA TYR A 106 5.33 -17.58 1.24
C TYR A 106 5.22 -18.36 -0.06
N ARG A 107 5.11 -19.69 0.01
CA ARG A 107 4.87 -20.50 -1.18
C ARG A 107 4.07 -21.76 -0.89
N PRO A 108 3.37 -22.31 -1.89
CA PRO A 108 2.79 -23.65 -1.79
C PRO A 108 3.87 -24.69 -1.47
N ASN A 109 3.56 -25.63 -0.58
CA ASN A 109 4.44 -26.76 -0.26
C ASN A 109 4.53 -27.75 -1.43
N THR A 110 5.29 -27.39 -2.46
CA THR A 110 5.52 -28.17 -3.67
C THR A 110 6.97 -28.05 -4.13
N GLN A 111 7.41 -28.91 -5.06
CA GLN A 111 8.75 -28.83 -5.65
C GLN A 111 8.78 -28.01 -6.96
N LYS A 112 7.67 -27.37 -7.34
CA LYS A 112 7.59 -26.60 -8.59
C LYS A 112 8.35 -25.28 -8.48
N LYS A 113 8.99 -24.89 -9.58
CA LYS A 113 9.44 -23.50 -9.78
C LYS A 113 8.24 -22.65 -10.16
N LEU A 114 7.99 -21.55 -9.44
CA LEU A 114 6.78 -20.75 -9.55
C LEU A 114 7.10 -19.28 -9.88
N PRO A 115 6.21 -18.54 -10.56
CA PRO A 115 6.35 -17.09 -10.69
C PRO A 115 6.39 -16.43 -9.32
N VAL A 116 7.05 -15.28 -9.23
CA VAL A 116 7.24 -14.52 -7.99
C VAL A 116 6.38 -13.27 -8.02
N VAL A 117 5.67 -12.99 -6.93
CA VAL A 117 4.95 -11.73 -6.72
C VAL A 117 5.57 -11.01 -5.53
N LEU A 118 6.17 -9.85 -5.77
CA LEU A 118 6.55 -8.92 -4.71
C LEU A 118 5.35 -8.03 -4.38
N TYR A 119 4.94 -7.96 -3.13
CA TYR A 119 3.89 -7.08 -2.64
C TYR A 119 4.46 -5.97 -1.74
N ILE A 120 4.19 -4.73 -2.12
CA ILE A 120 4.59 -3.51 -1.44
C ILE A 120 3.36 -2.92 -0.75
N HIS A 121 3.42 -2.84 0.58
CA HIS A 121 2.26 -2.47 1.40
C HIS A 121 1.85 -0.99 1.23
N GLY A 122 0.64 -0.67 1.68
CA GLY A 122 0.11 0.70 1.70
C GLY A 122 0.62 1.54 2.88
N GLY A 123 -0.13 2.61 3.19
CA GLY A 123 0.11 3.45 4.39
C GLY A 123 0.76 4.81 4.13
N ASN A 124 0.45 5.44 2.98
CA ASN A 124 0.90 6.79 2.62
C ASN A 124 2.44 6.98 2.61
N ASN A 125 3.21 5.88 2.57
CA ASN A 125 4.66 5.87 2.79
C ASN A 125 5.09 6.47 4.13
N GLN A 126 4.20 6.44 5.13
CA GLN A 126 4.44 6.92 6.50
C GLN A 126 4.12 5.87 7.57
N GLY A 127 3.37 4.84 7.20
CA GLY A 127 3.07 3.64 7.98
C GLY A 127 2.91 2.44 7.06
N GLY A 128 2.68 1.27 7.65
CA GLY A 128 2.50 0.01 6.93
C GLY A 128 3.40 -1.10 7.46
N ARG A 129 3.21 -2.31 6.94
CA ARG A 129 3.90 -3.51 7.44
C ARG A 129 3.91 -4.63 6.39
N ALA A 130 4.95 -5.46 6.42
CA ALA A 130 5.08 -6.63 5.54
C ALA A 130 3.94 -7.66 5.71
N ASP A 131 3.30 -7.71 6.87
CA ASP A 131 2.14 -8.55 7.20
C ASP A 131 0.82 -7.76 7.16
N GLU A 132 0.67 -6.83 6.20
CA GLU A 132 -0.57 -6.06 6.00
C GLU A 132 -1.79 -6.97 5.81
N PHE A 133 -1.58 -8.15 5.22
CA PHE A 133 -2.51 -9.27 5.13
C PHE A 133 -1.72 -10.59 5.21
N ASP A 134 -2.40 -11.73 5.41
CA ASP A 134 -1.74 -13.05 5.31
C ASP A 134 -1.82 -13.61 3.87
N PRO A 135 -0.70 -13.64 3.12
CA PRO A 135 -0.69 -14.15 1.75
C PRO A 135 -0.60 -15.68 1.65
N SER A 136 -0.64 -16.43 2.76
CA SER A 136 -0.43 -17.88 2.75
C SER A 136 -1.41 -18.60 1.83
N GLN A 137 -2.72 -18.33 1.99
CA GLN A 137 -3.73 -18.93 1.12
C GLN A 137 -3.66 -18.38 -0.31
N LEU A 138 -3.33 -17.10 -0.48
CA LEU A 138 -3.15 -16.50 -1.80
C LEU A 138 -2.04 -17.22 -2.57
N ALA A 139 -0.90 -17.52 -1.93
CA ALA A 139 0.22 -18.22 -2.55
C ALA A 139 -0.21 -19.58 -3.13
N VAL A 140 -1.08 -20.30 -2.43
CA VAL A 140 -1.71 -21.56 -2.89
C VAL A 140 -2.66 -21.31 -4.04
N ASP A 141 -3.60 -20.38 -3.89
CA ASP A 141 -4.68 -20.15 -4.84
C ASP A 141 -4.18 -19.65 -6.21
N ILE A 142 -3.17 -18.78 -6.22
CA ILE A 142 -2.54 -18.32 -7.47
C ILE A 142 -1.35 -19.19 -7.87
N ASN A 143 -0.95 -20.14 -7.02
CA ASN A 143 0.20 -21.03 -7.19
C ASN A 143 1.46 -20.26 -7.63
N ALA A 144 1.90 -19.36 -6.76
CA ALA A 144 3.03 -18.44 -6.91
C ALA A 144 3.84 -18.35 -5.61
N VAL A 145 5.09 -17.90 -5.71
CA VAL A 145 5.85 -17.44 -4.53
C VAL A 145 5.46 -15.99 -4.26
N ILE A 146 5.00 -15.68 -3.05
CA ILE A 146 4.67 -14.31 -2.64
C ILE A 146 5.73 -13.80 -1.69
N VAL A 147 6.26 -12.63 -1.98
CA VAL A 147 7.23 -11.92 -1.15
C VAL A 147 6.58 -10.64 -0.66
N THR A 148 6.59 -10.39 0.64
CA THR A 148 6.19 -9.09 1.23
C THR A 148 7.40 -8.48 1.93
N LEU A 149 7.47 -7.15 2.06
CA LEU A 149 8.63 -6.49 2.66
C LEU A 149 8.27 -5.28 3.52
N ASN A 150 9.15 -4.99 4.48
CA ASN A 150 9.25 -3.70 5.13
C ASN A 150 10.32 -2.86 4.43
N TYR A 151 10.15 -1.54 4.42
CA TYR A 151 11.06 -0.56 3.80
C TYR A 151 10.97 0.76 4.56
N ARG A 152 11.99 1.63 4.51
CA ARG A 152 11.98 2.88 5.30
C ARG A 152 10.77 3.74 4.96
N LEU A 153 10.19 4.38 5.98
CA LEU A 153 8.95 5.17 5.90
C LEU A 153 9.17 6.63 6.34
N GLY A 154 8.22 7.50 6.04
CA GLY A 154 8.20 8.90 6.44
C GLY A 154 9.46 9.64 6.06
N ALA A 155 9.92 10.53 6.94
CA ALA A 155 11.17 11.27 6.74
C ALA A 155 12.43 10.39 6.84
N LEU A 156 12.33 9.12 7.26
CA LEU A 156 13.43 8.15 7.21
C LEU A 156 13.56 7.52 5.81
N GLY A 157 12.43 7.31 5.13
CA GLY A 157 12.36 6.76 3.76
C GLY A 157 12.46 7.81 2.67
N PHE A 158 12.07 9.05 2.95
CA PHE A 158 12.15 10.16 2.01
C PHE A 158 12.76 11.36 2.70
N ASN A 159 13.91 11.84 2.24
CA ASN A 159 14.53 13.04 2.79
C ASN A 159 15.39 13.75 1.72
N PRO A 160 14.92 14.88 1.15
CA PRO A 160 15.60 15.54 0.04
C PRO A 160 16.62 16.59 0.51
N MET A 161 16.90 16.69 1.81
CA MET A 161 17.71 17.75 2.39
C MET A 161 19.13 17.78 1.80
N ASN A 162 19.57 18.96 1.31
CA ASN A 162 20.85 19.11 0.61
C ASN A 162 22.05 18.62 1.43
N VAL A 163 21.99 18.73 2.77
CA VAL A 163 23.06 18.27 3.67
C VAL A 163 23.28 16.74 3.66
N LEU A 164 22.30 15.98 3.16
CA LEU A 164 22.38 14.52 3.00
C LEU A 164 22.89 14.09 1.62
N LYS A 165 23.04 15.04 0.68
CA LYS A 165 23.56 14.73 -0.65
C LYS A 165 25.01 14.25 -0.59
N SER A 166 25.38 13.44 -1.56
CA SER A 166 26.72 12.90 -1.79
C SER A 166 27.13 13.06 -3.24
N ASP A 167 28.38 12.72 -3.56
CA ASP A 167 28.86 12.68 -4.95
C ASP A 167 28.22 11.55 -5.78
N ASP A 168 27.76 10.47 -5.13
CA ASP A 168 26.91 9.47 -5.77
C ASP A 168 25.49 10.03 -5.96
N ALA A 169 25.05 10.16 -7.22
CA ALA A 169 23.77 10.75 -7.58
C ALA A 169 22.55 9.91 -7.14
N VAL A 170 22.69 8.58 -7.09
CA VAL A 170 21.60 7.68 -6.64
C VAL A 170 21.41 7.85 -5.13
N GLN A 171 22.51 7.85 -4.38
CA GLN A 171 22.53 8.14 -2.94
C GLN A 171 21.99 9.54 -2.64
N ALA A 172 22.30 10.53 -3.48
CA ALA A 172 21.88 11.92 -3.30
C ALA A 172 20.39 12.19 -3.62
N SER A 173 19.64 11.20 -4.13
CA SER A 173 18.25 11.37 -4.57
C SER A 173 17.27 11.73 -3.45
N GLY A 174 17.56 11.29 -2.22
CA GLY A 174 16.62 11.37 -1.09
C GLY A 174 15.44 10.39 -1.16
N ASN A 175 15.38 9.53 -2.19
CA ASN A 175 14.32 8.54 -2.41
C ASN A 175 14.65 7.19 -1.75
N PHE A 176 15.05 7.19 -0.47
CA PHE A 176 15.58 6.01 0.22
C PHE A 176 14.63 4.80 0.24
N THR A 177 13.32 5.02 0.30
CA THR A 177 12.29 3.99 0.13
C THR A 177 12.42 3.25 -1.21
N LEU A 178 12.62 3.96 -2.32
CA LEU A 178 12.81 3.33 -3.63
C LEU A 178 14.15 2.57 -3.69
N LEU A 179 15.18 3.09 -3.00
CA LEU A 179 16.48 2.41 -2.89
C LEU A 179 16.35 1.09 -2.10
N ASP A 180 15.56 1.08 -1.04
CA ASP A 180 15.24 -0.13 -0.26
C ASP A 180 14.50 -1.16 -1.12
N GLN A 181 13.47 -0.73 -1.84
CA GLN A 181 12.70 -1.61 -2.73
C GLN A 181 13.55 -2.16 -3.89
N ALA A 182 14.44 -1.34 -4.47
CA ALA A 182 15.39 -1.79 -5.49
C ALA A 182 16.37 -2.83 -4.92
N ARG A 183 16.85 -2.62 -3.69
CA ARG A 183 17.73 -3.57 -3.00
C ARG A 183 17.02 -4.88 -2.66
N ALA A 184 15.76 -4.82 -2.25
CA ALA A 184 14.94 -6.00 -2.02
C ALA A 184 14.75 -6.80 -3.31
N LEU A 185 14.47 -6.14 -4.44
CA LEU A 185 14.40 -6.80 -5.75
C LEU A 185 15.72 -7.45 -6.16
N ASP A 186 16.85 -6.79 -5.91
CA ASP A 186 18.17 -7.39 -6.15
C ASP A 186 18.41 -8.62 -5.27
N TRP A 187 17.99 -8.56 -4.01
CA TRP A 187 18.04 -9.72 -3.12
C TRP A 187 17.14 -10.85 -3.63
N ILE A 188 15.91 -10.56 -4.04
CA ILE A 188 14.96 -11.55 -4.58
C ILE A 188 15.54 -12.20 -5.82
N ARG A 189 15.99 -11.44 -6.82
CA ARG A 189 16.56 -11.99 -8.06
C ARG A 189 17.74 -12.94 -7.79
N ASN A 190 18.56 -12.62 -6.80
CA ASN A 190 19.75 -13.42 -6.47
C ASN A 190 19.44 -14.67 -5.64
N ASN A 191 18.34 -14.70 -4.89
CA ASN A 191 18.11 -15.74 -3.88
C ASN A 191 16.80 -16.54 -4.07
N ILE A 192 15.78 -15.99 -4.73
CA ILE A 192 14.42 -16.56 -4.74
C ILE A 192 14.35 -17.95 -5.39
N SER A 193 15.31 -18.29 -6.25
CA SER A 193 15.42 -19.63 -6.84
C SER A 193 15.65 -20.73 -5.80
N GLN A 194 16.33 -20.42 -4.70
CA GLN A 194 16.53 -21.35 -3.57
C GLN A 194 15.24 -21.61 -2.80
N PHE A 195 14.30 -20.67 -2.88
CA PHE A 195 12.94 -20.80 -2.36
C PHE A 195 11.96 -21.34 -3.42
N GLY A 196 12.44 -21.82 -4.58
CA GLY A 196 11.58 -22.35 -5.64
C GLY A 196 10.85 -21.27 -6.47
N GLY A 197 11.30 -20.02 -6.45
CA GLY A 197 10.81 -18.95 -7.31
C GLY A 197 11.55 -18.86 -8.64
N GLN A 198 10.88 -18.29 -9.65
CA GLN A 198 11.44 -17.92 -10.95
C GLN A 198 11.99 -16.49 -10.89
N ALA A 199 13.31 -16.34 -10.80
CA ALA A 199 13.97 -15.03 -10.72
C ALA A 199 13.84 -14.19 -11.99
N ASP A 200 13.47 -14.83 -13.10
CA ASP A 200 13.19 -14.28 -14.43
C ASP A 200 11.68 -14.07 -14.69
N ASN A 201 10.82 -14.28 -13.68
CA ASN A 201 9.39 -14.03 -13.75
C ASN A 201 8.89 -13.40 -12.45
N ILE A 202 9.27 -12.14 -12.25
CA ILE A 202 8.91 -11.35 -11.07
C ILE A 202 7.82 -10.35 -11.46
N THR A 203 6.69 -10.41 -10.77
CA THR A 203 5.64 -9.38 -10.79
C THR A 203 5.82 -8.48 -9.58
N VAL A 204 6.00 -7.18 -9.79
CA VAL A 204 5.90 -6.20 -8.70
C VAL A 204 4.45 -5.80 -8.51
N SER A 205 4.01 -5.74 -7.28
CA SER A 205 2.65 -5.35 -6.92
C SER A 205 2.67 -4.43 -5.72
N GLY A 206 1.71 -3.51 -5.64
CA GLY A 206 1.62 -2.65 -4.48
C GLY A 206 0.26 -2.02 -4.30
N PHE A 207 -0.06 -1.73 -3.04
CA PHE A 207 -1.32 -1.11 -2.62
C PHE A 207 -1.11 0.32 -2.16
N SER A 208 -2.00 1.24 -2.54
CA SER A 208 -2.01 2.61 -2.05
C SER A 208 -0.66 3.28 -2.29
N ALA A 209 0.10 3.60 -1.25
CA ALA A 209 1.47 4.06 -1.35
C ALA A 209 2.41 3.10 -2.08
N GLY A 210 2.38 1.80 -1.76
CA GLY A 210 3.13 0.81 -2.52
C GLY A 210 2.68 0.72 -3.98
N GLY A 211 1.41 1.00 -4.29
CA GLY A 211 0.93 1.09 -5.67
C GLY A 211 1.54 2.29 -6.42
N ARG A 212 1.66 3.44 -5.74
CA ARG A 212 2.34 4.63 -6.27
C ARG A 212 3.83 4.39 -6.42
N ASP A 213 4.45 3.62 -5.53
CA ASP A 213 5.83 3.20 -5.65
C ASP A 213 6.02 2.30 -6.88
N VAL A 214 5.11 1.35 -7.15
CA VAL A 214 5.12 0.56 -8.39
C VAL A 214 4.96 1.46 -9.63
N MET A 215 4.09 2.46 -9.60
CA MET A 215 4.01 3.45 -10.69
C MET A 215 5.34 4.20 -10.86
N ALA A 216 6.02 4.55 -9.77
CA ALA A 216 7.35 5.16 -9.82
C ALA A 216 8.40 4.20 -10.40
N MET A 217 8.32 2.89 -10.09
CA MET A 217 9.16 1.86 -10.70
C MET A 217 8.98 1.79 -12.21
N LEU A 218 7.78 2.06 -12.74
CA LEU A 218 7.53 2.07 -14.20
C LEU A 218 8.23 3.22 -14.93
N ILE A 219 8.62 4.32 -14.26
CA ILE A 219 9.34 5.45 -14.88
C ILE A 219 10.81 5.54 -14.45
N SER A 220 11.22 4.77 -13.45
CA SER A 220 12.53 4.88 -12.84
C SER A 220 13.58 4.05 -13.59
N PRO A 221 14.71 4.63 -14.03
CA PRO A 221 15.81 3.87 -14.60
C PRO A 221 16.45 2.90 -13.59
N LEU A 222 16.30 3.14 -12.28
CA LEU A 222 16.80 2.26 -11.22
C LEU A 222 16.21 0.85 -11.30
N PHE A 223 14.99 0.71 -11.82
CA PHE A 223 14.28 -0.58 -11.87
C PHE A 223 14.28 -1.26 -13.24
N ALA A 224 15.03 -0.73 -14.21
CA ALA A 224 15.11 -1.29 -15.54
C ALA A 224 15.55 -2.77 -15.52
N GLY A 225 14.73 -3.62 -16.14
CA GLY A 225 14.97 -5.06 -16.23
C GLY A 225 14.89 -5.85 -14.91
N LYS A 226 14.31 -5.28 -13.85
CA LYS A 226 14.19 -5.96 -12.54
C LYS A 226 12.91 -6.79 -12.38
N PHE A 227 11.88 -6.54 -13.18
CA PHE A 227 10.58 -7.19 -13.10
C PHE A 227 9.94 -7.33 -14.49
N GLU A 228 9.02 -8.30 -14.61
CA GLU A 228 8.37 -8.68 -15.87
C GLU A 228 6.91 -8.24 -15.97
N HIS A 229 6.24 -7.99 -14.83
CA HIS A 229 4.86 -7.51 -14.77
C HIS A 229 4.66 -6.54 -13.59
N ALA A 230 3.65 -5.68 -13.69
CA ALA A 230 3.27 -4.74 -12.63
C ALA A 230 1.78 -4.84 -12.27
N ILE A 231 1.45 -4.80 -10.97
CA ILE A 231 0.06 -4.71 -10.47
C ILE A 231 -0.05 -3.54 -9.50
N VAL A 232 -0.89 -2.57 -9.84
CA VAL A 232 -1.07 -1.32 -9.11
C VAL A 232 -2.46 -1.32 -8.51
N PHE A 233 -2.55 -1.45 -7.20
CA PHE A 233 -3.79 -1.36 -6.46
C PHE A 233 -3.94 0.04 -5.84
N SER A 234 -4.92 0.81 -6.30
CA SER A 234 -5.29 2.12 -5.74
C SER A 234 -4.10 3.08 -5.61
N GLY A 235 -3.20 3.09 -6.60
CA GLY A 235 -1.98 3.89 -6.56
C GLY A 235 -1.74 4.66 -7.86
N GLY A 236 -2.26 5.88 -7.97
CA GLY A 236 -2.06 6.73 -9.15
C GLY A 236 -0.69 7.43 -9.24
N MET A 237 -0.56 8.35 -10.18
CA MET A 237 0.70 9.01 -10.50
C MET A 237 1.03 10.20 -9.58
N THR A 238 1.91 10.01 -8.60
CA THR A 238 2.41 11.10 -7.74
C THR A 238 3.93 11.22 -7.78
N THR A 239 4.46 12.44 -7.97
CA THR A 239 5.89 12.78 -7.82
C THR A 239 6.02 14.22 -7.32
N ALA A 240 7.12 14.57 -6.67
CA ALA A 240 7.36 15.92 -6.16
C ALA A 240 8.64 16.58 -6.74
N PRO A 241 8.66 17.91 -6.95
CA PRO A 241 9.90 18.64 -7.21
C PRO A 241 10.83 18.63 -5.99
N VAL A 242 12.14 18.50 -6.21
CA VAL A 242 13.14 18.41 -5.13
C VAL A 242 13.13 19.69 -4.28
N GLU A 243 13.25 20.86 -4.90
CA GLU A 243 13.45 22.14 -4.21
C GLU A 243 12.26 22.54 -3.35
N ALA A 244 11.03 22.33 -3.84
CA ALA A 244 9.83 22.60 -3.04
C ALA A 244 9.72 21.60 -1.88
N SER A 245 10.09 20.33 -2.11
CA SER A 245 10.10 19.32 -1.05
C SER A 245 11.09 19.67 0.06
N GLN A 246 12.26 20.20 -0.29
CA GLN A 246 13.24 20.66 0.70
C GLN A 246 12.71 21.77 1.60
N LYS A 247 11.87 22.68 1.07
CA LYS A 247 11.22 23.73 1.89
C LYS A 247 10.29 23.11 2.93
N VAL A 248 9.45 22.16 2.51
CA VAL A 248 8.51 21.45 3.41
C VAL A 248 9.27 20.69 4.49
N PHE A 249 10.32 19.96 4.12
CA PHE A 249 11.16 19.21 5.05
C PHE A 249 11.90 20.12 6.04
N ARG A 250 12.49 21.23 5.58
CA ARG A 250 13.13 22.20 6.48
C ARG A 250 12.14 22.72 7.51
N ARG A 251 10.93 23.09 7.09
CA ARG A 251 9.88 23.57 8.00
C ARG A 251 9.50 22.51 9.03
N ALA A 252 9.34 21.26 8.62
CA ALA A 252 9.01 20.16 9.52
C ALA A 252 10.13 19.88 10.55
N PHE A 253 11.39 19.81 10.10
CA PHE A 253 12.53 19.59 11.00
C PHE A 253 12.85 20.80 11.88
N ALA A 254 12.57 22.02 11.44
CA ALA A 254 12.85 23.25 12.20
C ALA A 254 12.12 23.29 13.54
N GLN A 255 10.93 22.68 13.64
CA GLN A 255 10.25 22.53 14.92
C GLN A 255 11.12 21.77 15.94
N LEU A 256 11.73 20.65 15.52
CA LEU A 256 12.61 19.86 16.39
C LEU A 256 13.87 20.62 16.77
N VAL A 257 14.42 21.43 15.85
CA VAL A 257 15.60 22.27 16.08
C VAL A 257 15.33 23.31 17.17
N VAL A 258 14.15 23.93 17.15
CA VAL A 258 13.73 24.90 18.18
C VAL A 258 13.47 24.19 19.51
N GLU A 259 12.76 23.06 19.50
CA GLU A 259 12.52 22.24 20.70
C GLU A 259 13.83 21.82 21.39
N ASP A 260 14.87 21.53 20.60
CA ASP A 260 16.19 21.13 21.10
C ASP A 260 17.08 22.33 21.49
N GLY A 261 16.58 23.56 21.37
CA GLY A 261 17.32 24.79 21.72
C GLY A 261 18.49 25.10 20.79
N MET A 262 18.55 24.49 19.61
CA MET A 262 19.64 24.68 18.64
C MET A 262 19.55 26.02 17.90
N GLN A 263 18.33 26.53 17.73
CA GLN A 263 18.02 27.85 17.16
C GLN A 263 16.83 28.46 17.93
N PRO A 264 16.75 29.80 18.06
CA PRO A 264 15.78 30.45 18.93
C PRO A 264 14.33 30.43 18.41
N ASP A 265 14.16 30.30 17.10
CA ASP A 265 12.86 30.38 16.44
C ASP A 265 12.84 29.58 15.12
N GLN A 266 11.63 29.39 14.59
CA GLN A 266 11.37 28.63 13.37
C GLN A 266 12.15 29.17 12.15
N GLN A 267 12.22 30.49 11.99
CA GLN A 267 12.87 31.10 10.82
C GLN A 267 14.38 30.88 10.86
N SER A 268 14.99 31.10 12.04
CA SER A 268 16.40 30.84 12.30
C SER A 268 16.74 29.34 12.15
N ALA A 269 15.85 28.46 12.61
CA ALA A 269 15.97 27.01 12.44
C ALA A 269 15.93 26.58 10.97
N GLU A 270 15.00 27.10 10.17
CA GLU A 270 14.93 26.81 8.74
C GLU A 270 16.16 27.34 7.99
N ALA A 271 16.64 28.54 8.33
CA ALA A 271 17.85 29.12 7.74
C ALA A 271 19.11 28.32 8.11
N TRP A 272 19.20 27.81 9.33
CA TRP A 272 20.28 26.92 9.76
C TRP A 272 20.24 25.57 9.02
N LEU A 273 19.07 24.93 8.96
CA LEU A 273 18.86 23.66 8.24
C LEU A 273 19.11 23.76 6.73
N ALA A 274 19.02 24.96 6.13
CA ALA A 274 19.33 25.17 4.72
C ALA A 274 20.82 25.05 4.40
N GLN A 275 21.71 25.14 5.39
CA GLN A 275 23.15 25.11 5.20
C GLN A 275 23.68 23.67 5.21
N PRO A 276 24.48 23.24 4.21
CA PRO A 276 25.04 21.89 4.16
C PRO A 276 26.29 21.76 5.05
N THR A 277 26.17 22.09 6.34
CA THR A 277 27.30 22.04 7.29
C THR A 277 27.39 20.68 8.00
N PRO A 278 28.59 20.29 8.47
CA PRO A 278 28.74 19.10 9.30
C PRO A 278 27.88 19.11 10.57
N ALA A 279 27.61 20.29 11.15
CA ALA A 279 26.77 20.43 12.33
C ALA A 279 25.30 20.06 12.06
N VAL A 280 24.74 20.55 10.93
CA VAL A 280 23.39 20.18 10.49
C VAL A 280 23.31 18.69 10.18
N LYS A 281 24.30 18.14 9.47
CA LYS A 281 24.37 16.71 9.16
C LYS A 281 24.36 15.86 10.44
N LYS A 282 25.23 16.20 11.38
CA LYS A 282 25.34 15.52 12.66
C LYS A 282 24.02 15.56 13.42
N TYR A 283 23.39 16.72 13.54
CA TYR A 283 22.10 16.87 14.20
C TYR A 283 21.05 15.92 13.62
N LEU A 284 20.86 15.93 12.30
CA LEU A 284 19.88 15.07 11.64
C LEU A 284 20.19 13.58 11.83
N LEU A 285 21.47 13.17 11.75
CA LEU A 285 21.88 11.78 11.97
C LEU A 285 21.73 11.31 13.43
N THR A 286 21.78 12.23 14.39
CA THR A 286 21.63 11.91 15.82
C THR A 286 20.20 12.02 16.33
N LEU A 287 19.27 12.59 15.56
CA LEU A 287 17.89 12.74 15.97
C LEU A 287 17.26 11.36 16.29
N PRO A 288 16.51 11.21 17.39
CA PRO A 288 15.78 9.98 17.67
C PRO A 288 14.77 9.65 16.55
N ALA A 289 14.74 8.38 16.13
CA ALA A 289 13.89 7.94 15.02
C ALA A 289 12.39 8.13 15.30
N ASP A 290 11.98 8.07 16.57
CA ASP A 290 10.61 8.30 17.00
C ASP A 290 10.17 9.75 16.81
N ARG A 291 11.05 10.73 17.06
CA ARG A 291 10.77 12.14 16.76
C ARG A 291 10.63 12.36 15.25
N ILE A 292 11.50 11.73 14.45
CA ILE A 292 11.44 11.81 12.98
C ILE A 292 10.14 11.18 12.45
N ALA A 293 9.73 10.03 13.00
CA ALA A 293 8.52 9.33 12.60
C ALA A 293 7.24 10.15 12.83
N ARG A 294 7.23 11.11 13.77
CA ARG A 294 6.07 11.98 14.04
C ARG A 294 5.91 13.13 13.05
N LEU A 295 6.92 13.42 12.23
CA LEU A 295 6.85 14.53 11.27
C LEU A 295 5.82 14.24 10.16
N MET A 296 5.04 15.27 9.79
CA MET A 296 4.15 15.29 8.60
C MET A 296 3.02 14.23 8.57
N GLN A 297 2.70 13.63 9.72
CA GLN A 297 1.69 12.55 9.84
C GLN A 297 0.25 12.97 9.49
N ASN A 298 -0.03 14.27 9.43
CA ASN A 298 -1.32 14.82 9.05
C ASN A 298 -1.50 14.99 7.53
N ALA A 299 -0.67 14.36 6.71
CA ALA A 299 -0.68 14.58 5.26
C ALA A 299 -2.01 14.23 4.58
N GLY A 300 -2.68 13.14 4.98
CA GLY A 300 -3.99 12.76 4.45
C GLY A 300 -4.06 12.86 2.91
N ILE A 301 -3.17 12.18 2.19
CA ILE A 301 -3.03 12.22 0.73
C ILE A 301 -2.82 13.62 0.12
N ARG A 302 -2.02 14.46 0.79
CA ARG A 302 -1.59 15.79 0.29
C ARG A 302 -0.07 15.88 0.16
N MET A 303 0.41 16.10 -1.07
CA MET A 303 1.86 16.25 -1.34
C MET A 303 2.46 17.55 -0.79
N SER A 304 1.65 18.56 -0.45
CA SER A 304 2.14 19.76 0.22
C SER A 304 2.58 19.53 1.67
N VAL A 305 2.03 18.50 2.32
CA VAL A 305 2.37 18.18 3.71
C VAL A 305 3.50 17.16 3.74
N PHE A 306 3.40 16.09 2.94
CA PHE A 306 4.44 15.06 2.84
C PHE A 306 4.81 14.82 1.37
N PRO A 307 5.69 15.65 0.79
CA PRO A 307 6.20 15.42 -0.54
C PRO A 307 7.24 14.29 -0.55
N HIS A 308 7.14 13.40 -1.53
CA HIS A 308 7.99 12.23 -1.72
C HIS A 308 7.99 11.83 -3.20
N LEU A 309 8.75 10.79 -3.57
CA LEU A 309 8.99 10.40 -4.97
C LEU A 309 9.55 11.59 -5.76
N TYR A 310 10.75 12.03 -5.34
CA TYR A 310 11.39 13.23 -5.84
C TYR A 310 11.86 13.07 -7.27
N ARG A 311 11.54 14.03 -8.13
CA ARG A 311 12.02 14.13 -9.52
C ARG A 311 13.48 14.61 -9.54
N ASP A 312 14.39 13.76 -9.10
CA ASP A 312 15.79 14.10 -8.88
C ASP A 312 16.66 14.00 -10.16
N GLY A 313 16.14 13.39 -11.23
CA GLY A 313 16.83 13.18 -12.50
C GLY A 313 17.68 11.91 -12.56
N THR A 314 17.87 11.20 -11.43
CA THR A 314 18.67 9.97 -11.33
C THR A 314 17.80 8.77 -10.96
N VAL A 315 17.16 8.78 -9.79
CA VAL A 315 16.25 7.70 -9.37
C VAL A 315 14.89 7.86 -10.04
N LEU A 316 14.33 9.07 -10.07
CA LEU A 316 13.17 9.38 -10.90
C LEU A 316 13.51 10.46 -11.91
N PRO A 317 12.95 10.40 -13.13
CA PRO A 317 13.25 11.37 -14.16
C PRO A 317 12.72 12.76 -13.76
N GLN A 318 13.40 13.83 -14.21
CA GLN A 318 13.06 15.21 -13.80
C GLN A 318 11.65 15.66 -14.24
N ASP A 319 11.18 15.12 -15.36
CA ASP A 319 9.83 15.31 -15.89
C ASP A 319 8.79 14.38 -15.23
N GLY A 320 9.21 13.45 -14.36
CA GLY A 320 8.34 12.50 -13.67
C GLY A 320 7.53 11.67 -14.67
N PHE A 321 6.21 11.58 -14.47
CA PHE A 321 5.32 10.86 -15.39
C PHE A 321 5.08 11.55 -16.74
N ALA A 322 5.68 12.72 -17.00
CA ALA A 322 5.72 13.27 -18.36
C ALA A 322 6.87 12.67 -19.19
N THR A 323 7.66 11.76 -18.62
CA THR A 323 8.74 11.07 -19.31
C THR A 323 8.27 10.27 -20.52
N HIS A 324 9.17 10.11 -21.49
CA HIS A 324 8.97 9.27 -22.67
C HIS A 324 9.61 7.88 -22.51
N ARG A 325 10.24 7.59 -21.37
CA ARG A 325 10.92 6.32 -21.11
C ARG A 325 10.25 5.61 -19.95
N TYR A 326 9.71 4.44 -20.23
CA TYR A 326 9.09 3.57 -19.25
C TYR A 326 9.79 2.22 -19.21
N ASN A 327 9.72 1.56 -18.07
CA ASN A 327 9.91 0.13 -17.96
C ASN A 327 8.64 -0.55 -18.48
N GLU A 328 8.62 -0.84 -19.78
CA GLU A 328 7.43 -1.31 -20.50
C GLU A 328 7.12 -2.78 -20.21
N VAL A 329 6.32 -3.03 -19.18
CA VAL A 329 5.82 -4.36 -18.84
C VAL A 329 4.29 -4.40 -18.83
N PRO A 330 3.66 -5.57 -19.05
CA PRO A 330 2.24 -5.73 -18.80
C PRO A 330 1.87 -5.21 -17.41
N THR A 331 0.86 -4.33 -17.36
CA THR A 331 0.51 -3.60 -16.13
C THR A 331 -0.97 -3.71 -15.85
N MET A 332 -1.35 -4.17 -14.67
CA MET A 332 -2.73 -4.17 -14.18
C MET A 332 -2.93 -2.96 -13.25
N MET A 333 -3.92 -2.11 -13.52
CA MET A 333 -4.28 -0.96 -12.70
C MET A 333 -5.68 -1.18 -12.13
N LEU A 334 -5.77 -1.16 -10.80
CA LEU A 334 -6.97 -1.52 -10.04
C LEU A 334 -7.34 -0.43 -9.06
N THR A 335 -8.64 -0.27 -8.79
CA THR A 335 -9.16 0.70 -7.82
C THR A 335 -10.52 0.22 -7.29
N GLY A 336 -10.95 0.71 -6.13
CA GLY A 336 -12.34 0.59 -5.68
C GLY A 336 -13.24 1.64 -6.34
N HIS A 337 -14.55 1.40 -6.40
CA HIS A 337 -15.50 2.42 -6.86
C HIS A 337 -15.58 3.60 -5.88
N ASP A 338 -15.41 3.30 -4.59
CA ASP A 338 -15.74 4.17 -3.45
C ASP A 338 -14.48 4.59 -2.67
N GLU A 339 -13.38 4.76 -3.39
CA GLU A 339 -12.02 4.97 -2.86
C GLU A 339 -11.91 6.06 -1.79
N PHE A 340 -12.72 7.12 -1.87
CA PHE A 340 -12.60 8.23 -0.95
C PHE A 340 -13.37 8.04 0.35
N SER A 341 -14.22 7.00 0.47
CA SER A 341 -15.06 6.78 1.65
C SER A 341 -14.28 6.76 2.96
N PHE A 342 -13.21 5.96 3.04
CA PHE A 342 -12.37 5.89 4.24
C PHE A 342 -11.63 7.19 4.55
N PHE A 343 -11.22 7.95 3.51
CA PHE A 343 -10.55 9.23 3.70
C PHE A 343 -11.52 10.29 4.20
N ALA A 344 -12.77 10.29 3.70
CA ALA A 344 -13.83 11.13 4.20
C ALA A 344 -14.16 10.77 5.66
N LEU A 345 -14.35 9.49 6.00
CA LEU A 345 -14.61 9.06 7.38
C LEU A 345 -13.48 9.44 8.34
N GLY A 346 -12.24 9.34 7.87
CA GLY A 346 -11.06 9.69 8.65
C GLY A 346 -10.78 11.19 8.74
N ASP A 347 -11.51 12.04 8.00
CA ASP A 347 -11.28 13.47 7.99
C ASP A 347 -11.74 14.10 9.32
N PRO A 348 -10.99 15.06 9.91
CA PRO A 348 -11.38 15.72 11.15
C PRO A 348 -12.80 16.29 11.12
N TYR A 349 -13.28 16.74 9.95
CA TYR A 349 -14.63 17.27 9.79
C TYR A 349 -15.74 16.26 10.16
N PHE A 350 -15.54 14.97 9.82
CA PHE A 350 -16.52 13.91 10.10
C PHE A 350 -16.19 13.13 11.38
N ARG A 351 -14.90 12.90 11.67
CA ARG A 351 -14.46 12.11 12.83
C ARG A 351 -14.88 12.71 14.19
N GLN A 352 -14.94 14.04 14.29
CA GLN A 352 -15.25 14.73 15.55
C GLN A 352 -16.74 14.72 15.92
N LYS A 353 -17.62 14.19 15.07
CA LYS A 353 -19.07 14.25 15.26
C LYS A 353 -19.60 12.85 15.59
N GLU A 354 -19.96 12.61 16.85
CA GLU A 354 -20.42 11.30 17.35
C GLU A 354 -21.64 10.75 16.58
N ASP A 355 -22.45 11.64 15.98
CA ASP A 355 -23.71 11.34 15.28
C ASP A 355 -23.66 11.54 13.74
N TRP A 356 -22.48 11.58 13.10
CA TRP A 356 -22.41 11.88 11.65
C TRP A 356 -23.22 10.91 10.78
N ALA A 357 -23.44 9.68 11.24
CA ALA A 357 -24.21 8.65 10.54
C ALA A 357 -25.73 8.72 10.79
N THR A 358 -26.17 9.48 11.80
CA THR A 358 -27.57 9.62 12.22
C THR A 358 -28.15 11.00 11.90
N GLU A 359 -27.32 12.04 11.81
CA GLU A 359 -27.72 13.39 11.36
C GLU A 359 -27.90 13.46 9.83
N PRO A 360 -29.11 13.71 9.31
CA PRO A 360 -29.36 13.69 7.86
C PRO A 360 -28.49 14.65 7.06
N GLN A 361 -28.19 15.83 7.61
CA GLN A 361 -27.32 16.81 6.96
C GLN A 361 -25.90 16.27 6.82
N LEU A 362 -25.32 15.73 7.90
CA LEU A 362 -23.96 15.19 7.87
C LEU A 362 -23.84 13.96 6.97
N VAL A 363 -24.87 13.11 6.94
CA VAL A 363 -24.94 11.98 6.00
C VAL A 363 -24.92 12.47 4.55
N ASN A 364 -25.66 13.53 4.21
CA ASN A 364 -25.67 14.09 2.86
C ASN A 364 -24.34 14.76 2.51
N GLU A 365 -23.72 15.48 3.44
CA GLU A 365 -22.39 16.07 3.26
C GLU A 365 -21.30 15.00 3.11
N TYR A 366 -21.36 13.92 3.90
CA TYR A 366 -20.49 12.76 3.76
C TYR A 366 -20.68 12.15 2.38
N ARG A 367 -21.92 11.87 1.97
CA ARG A 367 -22.23 11.30 0.65
C ARG A 367 -21.75 12.17 -0.50
N PHE A 368 -21.88 13.49 -0.38
CA PHE A 368 -21.35 14.44 -1.36
C PHE A 368 -19.84 14.29 -1.53
N VAL A 369 -19.09 14.39 -0.42
CA VAL A 369 -17.62 14.27 -0.43
C VAL A 369 -17.16 12.89 -0.91
N TYR A 370 -17.77 11.85 -0.36
CA TYR A 370 -17.53 10.46 -0.71
C TYR A 370 -17.74 10.22 -2.21
N ARG A 371 -18.87 10.64 -2.78
CA ARG A 371 -19.18 10.44 -4.21
C ARG A 371 -18.16 11.12 -5.11
N TYR A 372 -17.99 12.44 -4.98
CA TYR A 372 -17.16 13.20 -5.91
C TYR A 372 -15.67 12.97 -5.67
N GLY A 373 -15.26 12.80 -4.41
CA GLY A 373 -13.91 12.37 -4.07
C GLY A 373 -13.57 11.01 -4.67
N SER A 374 -14.48 10.03 -4.59
CA SER A 374 -14.23 8.68 -5.14
C SER A 374 -14.20 8.68 -6.66
N MET A 375 -15.07 9.45 -7.32
CA MET A 375 -15.01 9.64 -8.77
C MET A 375 -13.64 10.17 -9.22
N LEU A 376 -13.16 11.26 -8.60
CA LEU A 376 -11.85 11.83 -8.95
C LEU A 376 -10.71 10.86 -8.61
N TYR A 377 -10.77 10.20 -7.46
CA TYR A 377 -9.67 9.34 -7.01
C TYR A 377 -9.56 8.04 -7.81
N ARG A 378 -10.67 7.36 -8.12
CA ARG A 378 -10.65 6.15 -8.96
C ARG A 378 -10.21 6.46 -10.40
N SER A 379 -10.64 7.61 -10.93
CA SER A 379 -10.19 8.11 -12.23
C SER A 379 -8.68 8.39 -12.23
N PHE A 380 -8.18 9.05 -11.18
CA PHE A 380 -6.75 9.29 -10.98
C PHE A 380 -5.92 8.00 -10.92
N ASN A 381 -6.39 6.99 -10.17
CA ASN A 381 -5.68 5.72 -10.00
C ASN A 381 -5.62 4.88 -11.28
N VAL A 382 -6.65 4.94 -12.14
CA VAL A 382 -6.78 4.06 -13.31
C VAL A 382 -6.84 4.84 -14.61
N ALA A 383 -7.98 5.46 -14.94
CA ALA A 383 -8.23 6.03 -16.27
C ALA A 383 -7.22 7.12 -16.66
N GLN A 384 -7.04 8.14 -15.80
CA GLN A 384 -6.10 9.24 -16.07
C GLN A 384 -4.66 8.76 -16.12
N SER A 385 -4.29 7.83 -15.24
CA SER A 385 -2.95 7.22 -15.24
C SER A 385 -2.70 6.44 -16.54
N ALA A 386 -3.64 5.59 -16.96
CA ALA A 386 -3.55 4.84 -18.21
C ALA A 386 -3.48 5.78 -19.43
N GLN A 387 -4.35 6.80 -19.50
CA GLN A 387 -4.35 7.82 -20.55
C GLN A 387 -3.01 8.54 -20.66
N LYS A 388 -2.44 8.98 -19.53
CA LYS A 388 -1.16 9.69 -19.50
C LYS A 388 0.01 8.82 -19.99
N MET A 389 0.02 7.54 -19.62
CA MET A 389 1.02 6.58 -20.10
C MET A 389 0.85 6.20 -21.57
N ALA A 390 -0.39 6.14 -22.08
CA ALA A 390 -0.73 5.54 -23.38
C ALA A 390 0.08 6.07 -24.58
N ALA A 391 0.51 7.33 -24.54
CA ALA A 391 1.30 7.93 -25.61
C ALA A 391 2.67 7.24 -25.79
N HIS A 392 3.29 6.84 -24.69
CA HIS A 392 4.68 6.38 -24.60
C HIS A 392 4.85 5.01 -23.92
N PHE A 393 3.76 4.29 -23.67
CA PHE A 393 3.75 2.96 -23.06
C PHE A 393 3.12 1.95 -24.01
N ARG A 394 3.90 0.98 -24.50
CA ARG A 394 3.46 0.00 -25.52
C ARG A 394 3.01 -1.33 -24.94
N ALA A 395 3.48 -1.69 -23.76
CA ALA A 395 3.03 -2.90 -23.09
C ALA A 395 1.54 -2.80 -22.70
N PRO A 396 0.79 -3.91 -22.64
CA PRO A 396 -0.64 -3.88 -22.37
C PRO A 396 -0.94 -3.39 -20.94
N ILE A 397 -1.83 -2.40 -20.84
CA ILE A 397 -2.42 -1.94 -19.59
C ILE A 397 -3.78 -2.61 -19.41
N TYR A 398 -4.08 -3.14 -18.23
CA TYR A 398 -5.38 -3.72 -17.88
C TYR A 398 -6.02 -2.87 -16.78
N ALA A 399 -7.04 -2.10 -17.14
CA ALA A 399 -7.81 -1.28 -16.21
C ALA A 399 -8.94 -2.11 -15.57
N GLY A 400 -9.06 -2.07 -14.25
CA GLY A 400 -10.13 -2.73 -13.52
C GLY A 400 -10.60 -1.94 -12.31
N GLU A 401 -11.84 -2.18 -11.91
CA GLU A 401 -12.47 -1.52 -10.77
C GLU A 401 -13.31 -2.53 -9.98
N PHE A 402 -13.20 -2.47 -8.65
CA PHE A 402 -14.07 -3.20 -7.73
C PHE A 402 -15.27 -2.35 -7.38
N ASP A 403 -16.45 -2.79 -7.80
CA ASP A 403 -17.75 -2.20 -7.46
C ASP A 403 -18.44 -2.96 -6.31
N TYR A 404 -17.93 -4.16 -6.00
CA TYR A 404 -18.38 -4.91 -4.83
C TYR A 404 -18.14 -4.12 -3.55
N GLY A 405 -19.21 -3.87 -2.79
CA GLY A 405 -19.19 -3.01 -1.61
C GLY A 405 -20.21 -1.88 -1.69
N SER A 406 -20.51 -1.39 -2.89
CA SER A 406 -21.34 -0.20 -3.11
C SER A 406 -22.84 -0.43 -2.89
N ASP A 407 -23.32 -1.67 -2.98
CA ASP A 407 -24.73 -2.02 -2.72
C ASP A 407 -24.94 -2.53 -1.27
N PRO A 408 -25.48 -1.70 -0.36
CA PRO A 408 -25.69 -2.09 1.03
C PRO A 408 -26.70 -3.23 1.22
N THR A 409 -27.55 -3.51 0.23
CA THR A 409 -28.46 -4.67 0.28
C THR A 409 -27.70 -5.99 0.16
N VAL A 410 -26.56 -5.97 -0.54
CA VAL A 410 -25.70 -7.15 -0.74
C VAL A 410 -24.71 -7.34 0.41
N VAL A 411 -24.01 -6.26 0.82
CA VAL A 411 -22.91 -6.34 1.80
C VAL A 411 -23.33 -6.12 3.25
N GLY A 412 -24.59 -5.73 3.47
CA GLY A 412 -25.15 -5.48 4.80
C GLY A 412 -24.79 -4.13 5.39
N SER A 413 -25.35 -3.85 6.57
CA SER A 413 -25.32 -2.52 7.19
C SER A 413 -23.93 -2.05 7.62
N GLN A 414 -23.02 -2.95 7.99
CA GLN A 414 -21.65 -2.60 8.43
C GLN A 414 -20.82 -1.96 7.30
N MET A 415 -21.10 -2.33 6.06
CA MET A 415 -20.43 -1.80 4.87
C MET A 415 -21.18 -0.63 4.22
N LYS A 416 -22.40 -0.31 4.68
CA LYS A 416 -23.31 0.66 4.05
C LYS A 416 -22.68 2.03 3.77
N HIS A 417 -21.80 2.49 4.65
CA HIS A 417 -21.14 3.78 4.53
C HIS A 417 -19.70 3.68 4.02
N LEU A 418 -19.17 2.47 3.87
CA LEU A 418 -17.82 2.22 3.36
C LEU A 418 -17.81 2.07 1.85
N GLY A 419 -18.82 1.42 1.28
CA GLY A 419 -18.84 1.13 -0.15
C GLY A 419 -17.70 0.19 -0.57
N ALA A 420 -17.36 0.20 -1.85
CA ALA A 420 -16.14 -0.39 -2.40
C ALA A 420 -14.87 0.44 -2.07
N PHE A 421 -14.56 0.52 -0.77
CA PHE A 421 -13.57 1.39 -0.16
C PHE A 421 -12.11 1.22 -0.65
N HIS A 422 -11.22 2.14 -0.23
CA HIS A 422 -9.76 2.03 -0.46
C HIS A 422 -9.15 0.77 0.18
N GLY A 423 -8.84 -0.24 -0.63
CA GLY A 423 -8.37 -1.55 -0.18
C GLY A 423 -9.43 -2.65 -0.16
N VAL A 424 -10.60 -2.45 -0.80
CA VAL A 424 -11.71 -3.44 -0.84
C VAL A 424 -11.33 -4.80 -1.44
N PHE A 425 -10.23 -4.87 -2.18
CA PHE A 425 -9.73 -6.13 -2.73
C PHE A 425 -8.98 -6.99 -1.69
N LEU A 426 -8.47 -6.42 -0.59
CA LEU A 426 -7.70 -7.17 0.41
C LEU A 426 -8.52 -8.31 1.06
N PRO A 427 -9.80 -8.10 1.45
CA PRO A 427 -10.68 -9.18 1.88
C PRO A 427 -10.93 -10.29 0.85
N LEU A 428 -10.70 -10.01 -0.45
CA LEU A 428 -10.80 -11.02 -1.52
C LEU A 428 -9.52 -11.86 -1.66
N LEU A 429 -8.40 -11.34 -1.15
CA LEU A 429 -7.09 -12.00 -1.10
C LEU A 429 -6.89 -12.78 0.21
N ASP A 430 -7.35 -12.22 1.32
CA ASP A 430 -7.29 -12.76 2.68
C ASP A 430 -8.64 -12.53 3.39
N ASP A 431 -9.37 -13.60 3.67
CA ASP A 431 -10.72 -13.55 4.25
C ASP A 431 -10.74 -13.17 5.75
N HIS A 432 -9.57 -13.06 6.38
CA HIS A 432 -9.41 -12.55 7.74
C HIS A 432 -9.16 -11.04 7.78
N PHE A 433 -8.77 -10.43 6.65
CA PHE A 433 -8.42 -9.02 6.59
C PHE A 433 -9.57 -8.13 7.10
N ARG A 434 -9.33 -7.44 8.22
CA ARG A 434 -10.30 -6.54 8.89
C ARG A 434 -11.68 -7.15 9.13
N LYS A 435 -11.81 -8.48 9.24
CA LYS A 435 -13.09 -9.17 9.46
C LYS A 435 -13.96 -8.59 10.59
N PRO A 436 -13.41 -8.17 11.74
CA PRO A 436 -14.22 -7.53 12.80
C PRO A 436 -14.94 -6.25 12.35
N TYR A 437 -14.35 -5.49 11.42
CA TYR A 437 -14.90 -4.23 10.92
C TYR A 437 -15.84 -4.44 9.72
N LEU A 438 -15.54 -5.42 8.87
CA LEU A 438 -16.28 -5.69 7.63
C LEU A 438 -17.45 -6.65 7.84
N GLY A 439 -17.46 -7.36 8.97
CA GLY A 439 -18.50 -8.32 9.31
C GLY A 439 -18.57 -9.48 8.32
N LYS A 440 -19.80 -9.81 7.90
CA LYS A 440 -20.09 -10.93 7.00
C LYS A 440 -20.16 -10.54 5.52
N ALA A 441 -19.79 -9.31 5.16
CA ALA A 441 -19.90 -8.84 3.77
C ALA A 441 -19.25 -9.83 2.79
N PHE A 442 -18.01 -10.23 3.09
CA PHE A 442 -17.21 -11.11 2.22
C PHE A 442 -17.47 -12.62 2.43
N ASP A 443 -18.39 -13.00 3.33
CA ASP A 443 -18.71 -14.41 3.58
C ASP A 443 -19.75 -14.97 2.59
N SER A 444 -20.46 -14.10 1.85
CA SER A 444 -21.52 -14.52 0.91
C SER A 444 -20.98 -15.38 -0.25
N PRO A 445 -21.77 -16.32 -0.79
CA PRO A 445 -21.38 -17.11 -1.96
C PRO A 445 -20.89 -16.26 -3.13
N GLY A 446 -21.55 -15.14 -3.43
CA GLY A 446 -21.11 -14.24 -4.49
C GLY A 446 -19.77 -13.55 -4.22
N ALA A 447 -19.52 -13.10 -2.99
CA ALA A 447 -18.22 -12.54 -2.62
C ALA A 447 -17.08 -13.56 -2.74
N LYS A 448 -17.31 -14.80 -2.29
CA LYS A 448 -16.33 -15.89 -2.44
C LYS A 448 -16.10 -16.25 -3.91
N ALA A 449 -17.15 -16.26 -4.72
CA ALA A 449 -17.03 -16.43 -6.16
C ALA A 449 -16.21 -15.30 -6.80
N LEU A 450 -16.41 -14.05 -6.36
CA LEU A 450 -15.65 -12.90 -6.84
C LEU A 450 -14.17 -13.00 -6.45
N GLY A 451 -13.86 -13.34 -5.20
CA GLY A 451 -12.48 -13.56 -4.77
C GLY A 451 -11.80 -14.69 -5.55
N THR A 452 -12.52 -15.77 -5.82
CA THR A 452 -12.02 -16.87 -6.67
C THR A 452 -11.74 -16.40 -8.10
N LEU A 453 -12.68 -15.67 -8.71
CA LEU A 453 -12.51 -15.10 -10.04
C LEU A 453 -11.31 -14.16 -10.11
N PHE A 454 -11.19 -13.26 -9.13
CA PHE A 454 -10.10 -12.29 -9.08
C PHE A 454 -8.74 -12.99 -8.95
N LYS A 455 -8.63 -13.97 -8.05
CA LYS A 455 -7.40 -14.78 -7.91
C LYS A 455 -7.06 -15.53 -9.20
N ARG A 456 -8.04 -15.99 -9.99
CA ARG A 456 -7.76 -16.60 -11.30
C ARG A 456 -7.19 -15.59 -12.31
N HIS A 457 -7.65 -14.34 -12.30
CA HIS A 457 -7.05 -13.27 -13.12
C HIS A 457 -5.61 -12.99 -12.70
N LEU A 458 -5.35 -12.91 -11.38
CA LEU A 458 -3.99 -12.74 -10.86
C LEU A 458 -3.10 -13.92 -11.28
N ALA A 459 -3.58 -15.15 -11.11
CA ALA A 459 -2.87 -16.37 -11.47
C ALA A 459 -2.48 -16.42 -12.96
N ALA A 460 -3.36 -15.97 -13.85
CA ALA A 460 -3.04 -15.84 -15.28
C ALA A 460 -2.00 -14.74 -15.52
N PHE A 461 -2.24 -13.56 -14.94
CA PHE A 461 -1.41 -12.38 -15.17
C PHE A 461 0.04 -12.57 -14.71
N VAL A 462 0.26 -13.10 -13.50
CA VAL A 462 1.61 -13.31 -12.96
C VAL A 462 2.42 -14.35 -13.74
N ARG A 463 1.75 -15.19 -14.54
CA ARG A 463 2.42 -16.20 -15.38
C ARG A 463 2.73 -15.70 -16.78
N THR A 464 1.85 -14.88 -17.36
CA THR A 464 1.87 -14.63 -18.80
C THR A 464 1.75 -13.15 -19.19
N GLY A 465 1.55 -12.24 -18.23
CA GLY A 465 1.23 -10.83 -18.51
C GLY A 465 -0.16 -10.63 -19.11
N HIS A 466 -1.01 -11.67 -19.12
CA HIS A 466 -2.38 -11.61 -19.61
C HIS A 466 -3.35 -11.99 -18.51
N THR A 467 -4.44 -11.23 -18.40
CA THR A 467 -5.44 -11.41 -17.34
C THR A 467 -6.45 -12.50 -17.67
N SER A 468 -6.67 -12.80 -18.94
CA SER A 468 -7.70 -13.75 -19.38
C SER A 468 -7.23 -15.20 -19.28
N PHE A 469 -8.01 -16.05 -18.61
CA PHE A 469 -7.76 -17.50 -18.49
C PHE A 469 -8.79 -18.36 -19.24
N SER A 470 -9.79 -17.75 -19.86
CA SER A 470 -10.80 -18.39 -20.72
C SER A 470 -11.49 -17.33 -21.59
N ASP A 471 -12.14 -17.75 -22.68
CA ASP A 471 -12.84 -16.84 -23.59
C ASP A 471 -14.04 -16.14 -22.94
N VAL A 472 -14.71 -16.79 -22.00
CA VAL A 472 -15.89 -16.25 -21.28
C VAL A 472 -15.51 -15.22 -20.21
N THR A 473 -14.29 -15.24 -19.69
CA THR A 473 -13.80 -14.29 -18.67
C THR A 473 -12.83 -13.28 -19.26
N ARG A 474 -13.02 -12.91 -20.53
CA ARG A 474 -12.08 -12.08 -21.27
C ARG A 474 -11.95 -10.70 -20.63
N TRP A 475 -10.74 -10.34 -20.20
CA TRP A 475 -10.35 -9.00 -19.78
C TRP A 475 -9.31 -8.48 -20.76
N ASN A 476 -9.78 -7.65 -21.70
CA ASN A 476 -8.92 -7.09 -22.73
C ASN A 476 -8.05 -5.95 -22.18
N PRO A 477 -6.87 -5.72 -22.79
CA PRO A 477 -6.11 -4.50 -22.53
C PRO A 477 -6.98 -3.25 -22.77
N TRP A 478 -6.78 -2.28 -21.90
CA TRP A 478 -7.30 -0.93 -21.99
C TRP A 478 -6.86 -0.27 -23.31
N ASN A 479 -7.71 0.58 -23.88
CA ASN A 479 -7.45 1.22 -25.17
C ASN A 479 -8.01 2.64 -25.19
N LEU A 480 -7.13 3.62 -25.39
CA LEU A 480 -7.46 5.04 -25.48
C LEU A 480 -8.58 5.34 -26.49
N LYS A 481 -8.61 4.67 -27.66
CA LYS A 481 -9.64 4.89 -28.70
C LYS A 481 -11.05 4.47 -28.28
N ARG A 482 -11.15 3.65 -27.22
CA ARG A 482 -12.42 3.17 -26.68
C ARG A 482 -12.79 3.89 -25.39
N GLU A 483 -11.85 4.60 -24.77
CA GLU A 483 -12.07 5.27 -23.49
C GLU A 483 -13.27 6.19 -23.55
N ASP A 484 -13.31 7.14 -24.49
CA ASP A 484 -14.42 8.08 -24.65
C ASP A 484 -15.79 7.43 -24.97
N LYS A 485 -15.80 6.13 -25.31
CA LYS A 485 -17.02 5.35 -25.59
C LYS A 485 -17.46 4.48 -24.41
N GLY A 486 -16.76 4.58 -23.28
CA GLY A 486 -16.88 3.64 -22.18
C GLY A 486 -16.36 2.25 -22.55
N GLN A 487 -16.62 1.29 -21.67
CA GLN A 487 -16.34 -0.13 -21.82
C GLN A 487 -14.87 -0.58 -21.75
N THR A 488 -13.99 0.28 -21.28
CA THR A 488 -12.55 0.02 -21.19
C THR A 488 -12.11 -0.51 -19.83
N VAL A 489 -12.88 -0.25 -18.77
CA VAL A 489 -12.61 -0.71 -17.41
C VAL A 489 -13.33 -2.03 -17.15
N TYR A 490 -12.61 -3.01 -16.60
CA TYR A 490 -13.19 -4.29 -16.16
C TYR A 490 -13.81 -4.13 -14.77
N MET A 491 -15.13 -4.25 -14.71
CA MET A 491 -15.89 -4.07 -13.47
C MET A 491 -16.04 -5.40 -12.75
N MET A 492 -15.70 -5.43 -11.46
CA MET A 492 -15.75 -6.59 -10.58
C MET A 492 -16.75 -6.34 -9.45
N ASN A 493 -17.87 -7.07 -9.48
CA ASN A 493 -18.94 -6.97 -8.49
C ASN A 493 -19.42 -8.38 -8.08
N ALA A 494 -20.37 -8.48 -7.16
CA ALA A 494 -21.08 -9.70 -6.82
C ALA A 494 -22.47 -9.36 -6.26
N ASN A 495 -23.42 -10.26 -6.48
CA ASN A 495 -24.67 -10.30 -5.69
C ASN A 495 -24.52 -11.32 -4.55
N HIS A 496 -25.61 -11.69 -3.87
CA HIS A 496 -25.54 -12.70 -2.80
C HIS A 496 -25.03 -14.08 -3.27
N ASN A 497 -25.24 -14.43 -4.54
CA ASN A 497 -25.09 -15.80 -5.05
C ASN A 497 -23.90 -15.99 -6.00
N ALA A 498 -23.51 -14.96 -6.75
CA ALA A 498 -22.53 -15.08 -7.82
C ALA A 498 -21.67 -13.81 -7.99
N ALA A 499 -20.47 -14.00 -8.53
CA ALA A 499 -19.66 -12.92 -9.06
C ALA A 499 -20.32 -12.35 -10.32
N ILE A 500 -20.23 -11.04 -10.48
CA ILE A 500 -20.76 -10.30 -11.62
C ILE A 500 -19.60 -9.51 -12.22
N THR A 501 -19.45 -9.60 -13.54
CA THR A 501 -18.44 -8.83 -14.27
C THR A 501 -19.08 -8.13 -15.44
N TYR A 502 -18.71 -6.87 -15.64
CA TYR A 502 -19.21 -6.07 -16.74
C TYR A 502 -18.17 -5.03 -17.16
N ARG A 503 -18.57 -4.15 -18.05
CA ARG A 503 -17.74 -3.07 -18.58
C ARG A 503 -18.33 -1.74 -18.15
N SER A 504 -17.48 -0.76 -17.84
CA SER A 504 -17.96 0.58 -17.50
C SER A 504 -18.87 1.14 -18.60
N GLU A 505 -19.96 1.81 -18.24
CA GLU A 505 -20.91 2.34 -19.23
C GLU A 505 -20.46 3.69 -19.80
N SER A 506 -19.74 4.51 -19.02
CA SER A 506 -19.22 5.81 -19.43
C SER A 506 -17.90 6.15 -18.75
N THR A 507 -17.09 6.95 -19.41
CA THR A 507 -15.95 7.65 -18.81
C THR A 507 -16.36 9.06 -18.41
N PHE A 508 -15.65 9.62 -17.44
CA PHE A 508 -15.85 11.01 -17.03
C PHE A 508 -14.49 11.68 -16.83
N THR A 509 -14.43 12.96 -17.19
CA THR A 509 -13.31 13.86 -16.96
C THR A 509 -13.49 14.63 -15.66
N VAL A 510 -12.46 15.34 -15.21
CA VAL A 510 -12.59 16.24 -14.06
C VAL A 510 -13.64 17.33 -14.32
N LYS A 511 -13.75 17.82 -15.57
CA LYS A 511 -14.78 18.79 -15.97
C LYS A 511 -16.19 18.24 -15.84
N ASP A 512 -16.41 16.98 -16.22
CA ASP A 512 -17.71 16.33 -16.04
C ASP A 512 -18.08 16.23 -14.56
N VAL A 513 -17.11 15.89 -13.70
CA VAL A 513 -17.31 15.85 -12.25
C VAL A 513 -17.62 17.24 -11.70
N ILE A 514 -16.94 18.29 -12.15
CA ILE A 514 -17.24 19.68 -11.77
C ILE A 514 -18.68 20.05 -12.14
N ALA A 515 -19.11 19.74 -13.37
CA ALA A 515 -20.47 20.02 -13.81
C ALA A 515 -21.51 19.26 -12.96
N MET A 516 -21.25 18.00 -12.62
CA MET A 516 -22.11 17.23 -11.70
C MET A 516 -22.14 17.84 -10.30
N ILE A 517 -21.00 18.31 -9.79
CA ILE A 517 -20.94 19.01 -8.51
C ILE A 517 -21.79 20.27 -8.54
N GLU A 518 -21.75 21.06 -9.62
CA GLU A 518 -22.53 22.29 -9.75
C GLU A 518 -24.04 22.02 -9.79
N ASP A 519 -24.47 20.97 -10.51
CA ASP A 519 -25.86 20.51 -10.61
C ASP A 519 -26.37 19.79 -9.35
N ASP A 520 -25.48 19.39 -8.44
CA ASP A 520 -25.87 18.70 -7.21
C ASP A 520 -26.63 19.64 -6.24
N HIS A 521 -27.91 19.32 -5.99
CA HIS A 521 -28.79 20.04 -5.07
C HIS A 521 -29.05 19.30 -3.75
N THR A 522 -28.30 18.24 -3.45
CA THR A 522 -28.47 17.43 -2.23
C THR A 522 -27.99 18.14 -0.96
N ILE A 523 -27.09 19.13 -1.10
CA ILE A 523 -26.61 20.01 -0.03
C ILE A 523 -26.64 21.47 -0.48
N THR A 524 -26.62 22.41 0.46
CA THR A 524 -26.65 23.85 0.14
C THR A 524 -25.33 24.29 -0.51
N GLN A 525 -25.40 25.35 -1.32
CA GLN A 525 -24.21 25.91 -1.99
C GLN A 525 -23.10 26.30 -1.01
N ALA A 526 -23.47 26.87 0.16
CA ALA A 526 -22.49 27.22 1.19
C ALA A 526 -21.77 25.99 1.75
N ARG A 527 -22.48 24.88 1.95
CA ARG A 527 -21.88 23.62 2.41
C ARG A 527 -21.01 22.97 1.33
N LYS A 528 -21.45 23.01 0.06
CA LYS A 528 -20.67 22.56 -1.10
C LYS A 528 -19.29 23.23 -1.15
N VAL A 529 -19.26 24.57 -1.13
CA VAL A 529 -18.01 25.35 -1.15
C VAL A 529 -17.11 24.98 0.04
N TYR A 530 -17.65 24.89 1.25
CA TYR A 530 -16.87 24.53 2.44
C TYR A 530 -16.20 23.15 2.30
N LEU A 531 -16.96 22.13 1.88
CA LEU A 531 -16.44 20.76 1.77
C LEU A 531 -15.38 20.66 0.66
N LEU A 532 -15.56 21.36 -0.44
CA LEU A 532 -14.58 21.45 -1.52
C LEU A 532 -13.27 22.07 -1.00
N GLN A 533 -13.37 23.20 -0.31
CA GLN A 533 -12.22 23.98 0.14
C GLN A 533 -11.49 23.41 1.35
N HIS A 534 -12.09 22.51 2.13
CA HIS A 534 -11.50 22.05 3.40
C HIS A 534 -11.39 20.52 3.54
N VAL A 535 -12.22 19.76 2.82
CA VAL A 535 -12.19 18.29 2.87
C VAL A 535 -11.57 17.72 1.60
N LEU A 536 -12.04 18.12 0.42
CA LEU A 536 -11.56 17.60 -0.86
C LEU A 536 -10.31 18.32 -1.38
N ASN A 537 -9.92 19.45 -0.79
CA ASN A 537 -8.81 20.25 -1.29
C ASN A 537 -7.43 19.64 -1.04
N GLY A 538 -6.49 19.95 -1.94
CA GLY A 538 -5.08 19.57 -1.82
C GLY A 538 -4.79 18.08 -1.94
N ARG A 539 -5.81 17.26 -2.25
CA ARG A 539 -5.68 15.81 -2.45
C ARG A 539 -4.98 15.59 -3.78
N TRP A 540 -4.24 14.50 -3.95
CA TRP A 540 -3.44 14.25 -5.18
C TRP A 540 -4.20 14.33 -6.51
N PHE A 541 -5.52 14.19 -6.48
CA PHE A 541 -6.43 14.24 -7.63
C PHE A 541 -7.24 15.55 -7.73
N SER A 542 -7.11 16.48 -6.78
CA SER A 542 -8.03 17.63 -6.65
C SER A 542 -7.56 18.90 -7.35
N ARG A 543 -6.40 18.93 -8.03
CA ARG A 543 -5.82 20.21 -8.48
C ARG A 543 -6.77 21.06 -9.33
N GLU A 544 -7.32 20.47 -10.39
CA GLU A 544 -8.27 21.18 -11.26
C GLU A 544 -9.58 21.56 -10.55
N LEU A 545 -10.02 20.72 -9.59
CA LEU A 545 -11.16 21.03 -8.72
C LEU A 545 -10.86 22.23 -7.81
N ASP A 546 -9.67 22.25 -7.22
CA ASP A 546 -9.19 23.32 -6.34
C ASP A 546 -9.12 24.65 -7.10
N ASP A 547 -8.57 24.62 -8.31
CA ASP A 547 -8.45 25.79 -9.18
C ASP A 547 -9.83 26.34 -9.58
N HIS A 548 -10.78 25.47 -9.94
CA HIS A 548 -12.14 25.87 -10.32
C HIS A 548 -12.93 26.52 -9.17
N PHE A 549 -12.83 25.94 -7.97
CA PHE A 549 -13.58 26.42 -6.79
C PHE A 549 -12.79 27.40 -5.90
N GLY A 550 -11.62 27.87 -6.37
CA GLY A 550 -10.78 28.83 -5.65
C GLY A 550 -10.33 28.33 -4.27
N SER A 551 -10.07 27.03 -4.13
CA SER A 551 -9.63 26.43 -2.88
C SER A 551 -8.20 26.89 -2.53
N PRO A 552 -7.86 27.06 -1.23
CA PRO A 552 -6.49 27.38 -0.83
C PRO A 552 -5.51 26.37 -1.43
N THR A 553 -4.47 26.86 -2.12
CA THR A 553 -3.45 25.99 -2.69
C THR A 553 -2.71 25.24 -1.58
N LEU A 554 -2.96 23.94 -1.52
CA LEU A 554 -2.19 22.97 -0.75
C LEU A 554 -1.34 22.12 -1.69
N TRP A 555 -0.77 22.73 -2.73
CA TRP A 555 0.17 22.11 -3.66
C TRP A 555 1.56 22.67 -3.38
N ALA A 556 2.59 21.83 -3.46
CA ALA A 556 3.96 22.30 -3.36
C ALA A 556 4.24 23.21 -4.57
N GLN A 557 4.43 24.51 -4.32
CA GLN A 557 4.80 25.51 -5.33
C GLN A 557 6.30 25.58 -5.55
#